data_AF-A0A401FKV0-F1
#
_entry.id   AF-A0A401FKV0-F1
#
_cell.length_a   1.000
_cell.length_b   1.000
_cell.length_c   1.000
_cell.angle_alpha   90.00
_cell.angle_beta   90.00
_cell.angle_gamma   90.00
#
_symmetry.space_group_name_H-M   'P 1'
#
loop_
_entity.id
_entity.type
_entity.pdbx_description
1 polymer ?
#
loop_
_entity_poly.entity_id
_entity_poly.type
_entity_poly.pdbx_seq_one_letter_code
_entity_poly.pdbx_strand_id
1 'polypeptide(L)'
;MDHRHLWLRSSRPHAIMRVRNEIIRATYEFFNREGFTKVDSPILTGSAPEGTTDLFHTEYFDRDAYLSQSGQLYAEAGAMAFGKVFTFGPTFRAEKSKTRRHLIEFWMIEPEMAFMHQDESLEIQEQYIAFLVQM
;
A
#
# COMPACT_ATOMS: atom_id res chain seq x y z
N MET A 1 21.92 -8.96 -9.20
CA MET A 1 20.90 -9.41 -8.21
C MET A 1 21.00 -10.92 -8.00
N ASP A 2 22.13 -11.54 -8.36
CA ASP A 2 22.08 -12.88 -8.96
C ASP A 2 22.07 -14.00 -7.91
N HIS A 3 22.47 -13.66 -6.67
CA HIS A 3 22.42 -14.54 -5.50
C HIS A 3 21.60 -13.92 -4.35
N ARG A 4 20.50 -13.23 -4.67
CA ARG A 4 19.66 -12.55 -3.67
C ARG A 4 19.20 -13.48 -2.54
N HIS A 5 18.89 -14.73 -2.88
CA HIS A 5 18.48 -15.77 -1.92
C HIS A 5 19.58 -16.13 -0.90
N LEU A 6 20.87 -16.01 -1.25
CA LEU A 6 21.99 -16.17 -0.31
C LEU A 6 22.21 -14.89 0.51
N TRP A 7 22.15 -13.72 -0.14
CA TRP A 7 22.29 -12.42 0.52
C TRP A 7 21.24 -12.20 1.63
N LEU A 8 20.01 -12.68 1.44
CA LEU A 8 18.96 -12.64 2.46
C LEU A 8 19.29 -13.43 3.74
N ARG A 9 20.26 -14.35 3.68
CA ARG A 9 20.75 -15.11 4.85
C ARG A 9 21.80 -14.36 5.65
N SER A 10 22.36 -13.28 5.12
CA SER A 10 23.29 -12.43 5.87
C SER A 10 22.55 -11.68 6.98
N SER A 11 23.26 -11.39 8.09
CA SER A 11 22.69 -10.84 9.32
C SER A 11 21.81 -9.60 9.10
N ARG A 12 22.32 -8.61 8.35
CA ARG A 12 21.61 -7.34 8.11
C ARG A 12 20.34 -7.51 7.26
N PRO A 13 20.38 -8.09 6.04
CA PRO A 13 19.17 -8.35 5.25
C PRO A 13 18.13 -9.20 5.98
N HIS A 14 18.58 -10.21 6.71
CA HIS A 14 17.73 -11.07 7.51
C HIS A 14 16.99 -10.26 8.59
N ALA A 15 17.71 -9.42 9.35
CA ALA A 15 17.11 -8.53 10.33
C ALA A 15 16.11 -7.54 9.71
N ILE A 16 16.42 -6.97 8.54
CA ILE A 16 15.51 -6.05 7.83
C ILE A 16 14.18 -6.75 7.49
N MET A 17 14.22 -8.02 7.06
CA MET A 17 12.97 -8.77 6.77
C MET A 17 12.16 -9.03 8.04
N ARG A 18 12.82 -9.32 9.17
CA ARG A 18 12.12 -9.50 10.45
C ARG A 18 11.49 -8.20 10.96
N VAL A 19 12.22 -7.09 10.87
CA VAL A 19 11.69 -5.75 11.21
C VAL A 19 10.50 -5.42 10.30
N ARG A 20 10.60 -5.68 8.99
CA ARG A 20 9.47 -5.47 8.06
C ARG A 20 8.26 -6.32 8.45
N ASN A 21 8.45 -7.57 8.85
CA ASN A 21 7.35 -8.43 9.32
C ASN A 21 6.66 -7.85 10.57
N GLU A 22 7.44 -7.36 11.53
CA GLU A 22 6.88 -6.72 12.73
C GLU A 22 6.15 -5.43 12.41
N ILE A 23 6.69 -4.59 11.52
CA ILE A 23 5.99 -3.38 11.04
C ILE A 23 4.65 -3.76 10.41
N ILE A 24 4.61 -4.80 9.56
CA ILE A 24 3.36 -5.28 8.96
C ILE A 24 2.36 -5.72 10.03
N ARG A 25 2.79 -6.56 10.99
CA ARG A 25 1.93 -7.00 12.09
C ARG A 25 1.38 -5.81 12.88
N ALA A 26 2.26 -4.87 13.22
CA ALA A 26 1.93 -3.62 13.91
C ALA A 26 0.93 -2.77 13.14
N THR A 27 1.07 -2.66 11.82
CA THR A 27 0.11 -1.96 10.97
C THR A 27 -1.30 -2.53 11.13
N TYR A 28 -1.46 -3.85 11.01
CA TYR A 28 -2.76 -4.48 11.21
C TYR A 28 -3.28 -4.28 12.64
N GLU A 29 -2.42 -4.35 13.65
CA GLU A 29 -2.78 -4.13 15.04
C GLU A 29 -3.31 -2.71 15.29
N PHE A 30 -2.62 -1.69 14.77
CA PHE A 30 -3.03 -0.29 14.87
C PHE A 30 -4.42 -0.09 14.27
N PHE A 31 -4.60 -0.45 13.00
CA PHE A 31 -5.86 -0.21 12.29
C PHE A 31 -7.03 -0.99 12.90
N ASN A 32 -6.80 -2.22 13.37
CA ASN A 32 -7.83 -2.98 14.09
C ASN A 32 -8.23 -2.31 15.40
N ARG A 33 -7.26 -1.79 16.17
CA ARG A 33 -7.54 -1.08 17.44
C ARG A 33 -8.29 0.23 17.20
N GLU A 34 -7.95 0.95 16.14
CA GLU A 34 -8.62 2.17 15.72
C GLU A 34 -9.95 1.89 14.99
N GLY A 35 -10.42 0.64 14.93
CA GLY A 35 -11.73 0.28 14.40
C GLY A 35 -11.85 0.40 12.88
N PHE A 36 -10.76 0.28 12.14
CA PHE A 36 -10.77 0.20 10.69
C PHE A 36 -11.08 -1.23 10.22
N THR A 37 -11.80 -1.34 9.11
CA THR A 37 -12.05 -2.61 8.42
C THR A 37 -11.05 -2.80 7.28
N LYS A 38 -10.33 -3.93 7.26
CA LYS A 38 -9.48 -4.29 6.12
C LYS A 38 -10.34 -4.57 4.89
N VAL A 39 -10.08 -3.87 3.79
CA VAL A 39 -10.67 -4.14 2.47
C VAL A 39 -9.58 -4.38 1.44
N ASP A 40 -9.83 -5.24 0.45
CA ASP A 40 -8.88 -5.54 -0.61
C ASP A 40 -9.31 -4.89 -1.92
N SER A 41 -8.47 -4.01 -2.44
CA SER A 41 -8.65 -3.40 -3.77
C SER A 41 -8.09 -4.31 -4.86
N PRO A 42 -8.73 -4.41 -6.03
CA PRO A 42 -8.21 -5.16 -7.14
C PRO A 42 -6.92 -4.55 -7.70
N ILE A 43 -5.99 -5.41 -8.13
CA ILE A 43 -4.72 -5.02 -8.73
C ILE A 43 -4.88 -4.75 -10.23
N LEU A 44 -5.70 -5.54 -10.92
CA LEU A 44 -6.02 -5.31 -12.32
C LEU A 44 -7.19 -4.34 -12.42
N THR A 45 -6.98 -3.23 -13.11
CA THR A 45 -7.97 -2.15 -13.26
C THR A 45 -8.22 -1.89 -14.75
N GLY A 46 -9.48 -1.68 -15.11
CA GLY A 46 -9.89 -1.39 -16.49
C GLY A 46 -9.74 0.08 -16.89
N SER A 47 -9.41 0.95 -15.93
CA SER A 47 -9.25 2.39 -16.12
C SER A 47 -7.99 2.86 -15.42
N ALA A 48 -7.18 3.66 -16.10
CA ALA A 48 -6.15 4.49 -15.46
C ALA A 48 -6.84 5.38 -14.42
N PRO A 49 -6.51 5.29 -13.11
CA PRO A 49 -7.22 6.04 -12.08
C PRO A 49 -7.17 7.56 -12.24
N GLU A 50 -6.18 8.11 -12.94
CA GLU A 50 -6.06 9.54 -13.26
C GLU A 50 -5.07 9.68 -14.42
N GLY A 51 -4.93 10.87 -15.02
CA GLY A 51 -4.12 11.14 -16.22
C GLY A 51 -2.60 10.94 -16.07
N THR A 52 -2.16 9.80 -15.55
CA THR A 52 -0.78 9.38 -15.43
C THR A 52 -0.34 8.67 -16.70
N THR A 53 0.80 9.08 -17.24
CA THR A 53 1.39 8.56 -18.48
C THR A 53 2.14 7.23 -18.31
N ASP A 54 2.28 6.74 -17.07
CA ASP A 54 3.20 5.67 -16.70
C ASP A 54 2.50 4.54 -15.91
N LEU A 55 1.62 3.80 -16.58
CA LEU A 55 0.99 2.57 -16.08
C LEU A 55 1.61 1.32 -16.73
N PHE A 56 1.69 0.24 -15.96
CA PHE A 56 1.98 -1.07 -16.55
C PHE A 56 0.71 -1.61 -17.21
N HIS A 57 0.74 -1.67 -18.55
CA HIS A 57 -0.31 -2.26 -19.37
C HIS A 57 -0.16 -3.79 -19.44
N THR A 58 -1.29 -4.49 -19.49
CA THR A 58 -1.37 -5.92 -19.73
C THR A 58 -2.65 -6.26 -20.50
N GLU A 59 -2.59 -7.30 -21.32
CA GLU A 59 -3.75 -7.82 -22.04
C GLU A 59 -4.56 -8.75 -21.14
N TYR A 60 -5.83 -8.45 -20.94
CA TYR A 60 -6.76 -9.21 -20.11
C TYR A 60 -7.91 -9.73 -20.97
N PHE A 61 -7.71 -10.91 -21.54
CA PHE A 61 -8.54 -11.46 -22.62
C PHE A 61 -8.59 -10.46 -23.79
N ASP A 62 -9.77 -10.19 -24.34
CA ASP A 62 -9.95 -9.26 -25.47
C ASP A 62 -10.01 -7.78 -25.03
N ARG A 63 -9.40 -7.42 -23.88
CA ARG A 63 -9.44 -6.07 -23.30
C ARG A 63 -8.11 -5.65 -22.70
N ASP A 64 -7.88 -4.35 -22.64
CA ASP A 64 -6.75 -3.76 -21.92
C ASP A 64 -7.02 -3.73 -20.41
N ALA A 65 -5.98 -3.99 -19.63
CA ALA A 65 -5.96 -3.79 -18.19
C ALA A 65 -4.64 -3.15 -17.76
N TYR A 66 -4.66 -2.54 -16.57
CA TYR A 66 -3.51 -1.87 -15.98
C TYR A 66 -3.29 -2.34 -14.56
N LEU A 67 -2.02 -2.45 -14.16
CA LEU A 67 -1.66 -2.69 -12.77
C LEU A 67 -1.89 -1.43 -11.95
N SER A 68 -2.61 -1.58 -10.85
CA SER A 68 -3.04 -0.48 -10.00
C SER A 68 -1.87 0.27 -9.36
N GLN A 69 -1.97 1.60 -9.36
CA GLN A 69 -1.04 2.49 -8.64
C GLN A 69 -1.55 2.87 -7.24
N SER A 70 -2.77 2.49 -6.90
CA SER A 70 -3.43 2.80 -5.63
C SER A 70 -4.78 2.10 -5.50
N GLY A 71 -5.12 1.65 -4.30
CA GLY A 71 -6.44 1.14 -3.94
C GLY A 71 -7.47 2.22 -3.62
N GLN A 72 -7.09 3.51 -3.67
CA GLN A 72 -7.87 4.64 -3.17
C GLN A 72 -9.33 4.65 -3.65
N LEU A 73 -9.59 4.56 -4.96
CA LEU A 73 -10.98 4.60 -5.48
C LEU A 73 -11.87 3.49 -4.91
N TYR A 74 -11.29 2.31 -4.62
CA TYR A 74 -12.02 1.22 -3.98
C TYR A 74 -12.13 1.42 -2.46
N ALA A 75 -11.13 2.04 -1.85
CA ALA A 75 -11.15 2.42 -0.46
C ALA A 75 -12.21 3.51 -0.19
N GLU A 76 -12.40 4.48 -1.09
CA GLU A 76 -13.45 5.49 -1.01
C GLU A 76 -14.85 4.84 -0.97
N ALA A 77 -15.11 3.89 -1.88
CA ALA A 77 -16.35 3.12 -1.87
C ALA A 77 -16.49 2.28 -0.58
N GLY A 78 -15.41 1.68 -0.09
CA GLY A 78 -15.38 0.93 1.17
C GLY A 78 -15.67 1.81 2.39
N ALA A 79 -15.08 3.00 2.46
CA ALA A 79 -15.27 3.96 3.54
C ALA A 79 -16.73 4.43 3.62
N MET A 80 -17.39 4.64 2.47
CA MET A 80 -18.82 4.97 2.44
C MET A 80 -19.72 3.86 3.01
N ALA A 81 -19.27 2.59 2.99
CA ALA A 81 -20.01 1.47 3.55
C ALA A 81 -19.67 1.16 5.02
N PHE A 82 -18.40 1.28 5.39
CA PHE A 82 -17.88 0.82 6.69
C PHE A 82 -17.37 1.94 7.60
N GLY A 83 -17.43 3.20 7.16
CA GLY A 83 -16.93 4.37 7.87
C GLY A 83 -15.41 4.50 7.80
N LYS A 84 -14.66 3.50 8.29
CA LYS A 84 -13.18 3.48 8.29
C LYS A 84 -12.67 2.19 7.67
N VAL A 85 -11.87 2.31 6.62
CA VAL A 85 -11.26 1.14 5.95
C VAL A 85 -9.79 1.35 5.69
N PHE A 86 -9.06 0.26 5.50
CA PHE A 86 -7.70 0.34 4.97
C PHE A 86 -7.46 -0.75 3.93
N THR A 87 -6.67 -0.43 2.91
CA THR A 87 -6.09 -1.41 1.99
C THR A 87 -4.61 -1.59 2.33
N PHE A 88 -4.10 -2.79 2.10
CA PHE A 88 -2.66 -3.02 2.19
C PHE A 88 -2.26 -4.09 1.18
N GLY A 89 -1.55 -3.69 0.14
CA GLY A 89 -1.24 -4.58 -0.97
C GLY A 89 -0.12 -4.06 -1.87
N PRO A 90 0.22 -4.82 -2.92
CA PRO A 90 1.19 -4.40 -3.90
C PRO A 90 0.63 -3.32 -4.82
N THR A 91 1.50 -2.39 -5.19
CA THR A 91 1.24 -1.22 -6.02
C THR A 91 2.32 -1.10 -7.07
N PHE A 92 1.95 -0.62 -8.27
CA PHE A 92 2.83 -0.59 -9.42
C PHE A 92 2.96 0.81 -10.00
N ARG A 93 4.19 1.25 -10.31
CA ARG A 93 4.47 2.53 -10.97
C ARG A 93 5.43 2.31 -12.12
N ALA A 94 5.04 2.66 -13.34
CA ALA A 94 5.91 2.53 -14.51
C ALA A 94 6.89 3.71 -14.65
N GLU A 95 7.40 4.23 -13.53
CA GLU A 95 8.36 5.32 -13.52
C GLU A 95 9.69 4.87 -14.13
N LYS A 96 10.16 5.60 -15.15
CA LYS A 96 11.48 5.36 -15.77
C LYS A 96 12.65 5.85 -14.90
N SER A 97 12.36 6.62 -13.85
CA SER A 97 13.35 7.26 -12.99
C SER A 97 13.96 6.27 -11.98
N LYS A 98 15.25 5.96 -12.15
CA LYS A 98 15.99 5.03 -11.28
C LYS A 98 16.62 5.74 -10.08
N THR A 99 15.81 6.26 -9.16
CA THR A 99 16.33 6.79 -7.90
C THR A 99 16.44 5.70 -6.84
N ARG A 100 17.12 6.00 -5.71
CA ARG A 100 17.18 5.07 -4.56
C ARG A 100 15.85 4.94 -3.80
N ARG A 101 14.84 5.76 -4.12
CA ARG A 101 13.55 5.82 -3.43
C ARG A 101 12.39 5.27 -4.27
N HIS A 102 12.58 5.10 -5.58
CA HIS A 102 11.51 4.65 -6.48
C HIS A 102 11.68 3.17 -6.80
N LEU A 103 10.64 2.40 -6.50
CA LEU A 103 10.48 1.00 -6.89
C LEU A 103 9.31 0.92 -7.87
N ILE A 104 9.42 0.03 -8.86
CA ILE A 104 8.34 -0.22 -9.82
C ILE A 104 7.19 -1.04 -9.21
N GLU A 105 7.49 -1.79 -8.15
CA GLU A 105 6.56 -2.57 -7.34
C GLU A 105 6.90 -2.32 -5.86
N PHE A 106 5.91 -1.93 -5.07
CA PHE A 106 6.06 -1.71 -3.64
C PHE A 106 4.76 -2.01 -2.90
N TRP A 107 4.86 -2.16 -1.58
CA TRP A 107 3.70 -2.43 -0.72
C TRP A 107 3.22 -1.11 -0.14
N MET A 108 1.94 -0.82 -0.31
CA MET A 108 1.34 0.45 0.08
C MET A 108 0.17 0.22 1.03
N ILE A 109 0.21 0.91 2.16
CA ILE A 109 -0.85 0.98 3.16
C ILE A 109 -1.67 2.25 2.88
N GLU A 110 -2.98 2.10 2.70
CA GLU A 110 -3.87 3.22 2.35
C GLU A 110 -5.12 3.16 3.24
N PRO A 111 -5.16 3.92 4.34
CA PRO A 111 -6.37 4.13 5.11
C PRO A 111 -7.28 5.18 4.45
N GLU A 112 -8.58 4.94 4.50
CA GLU A 112 -9.62 5.84 3.98
C GLU A 112 -10.76 5.95 5.00
N MET A 113 -11.24 7.17 5.26
CA MET A 113 -12.21 7.45 6.33
C MET A 113 -13.31 8.38 5.82
N ALA A 114 -14.56 7.92 5.90
CA ALA A 114 -15.72 8.72 5.54
C ALA A 114 -16.03 9.77 6.61
N PHE A 115 -16.55 10.92 6.16
CA PHE A 115 -16.94 12.05 7.02
C PHE A 115 -15.80 12.62 7.88
N MET A 116 -14.56 12.49 7.41
CA MET A 116 -13.37 12.99 8.09
C MET A 116 -12.79 14.21 7.37
N HIS A 117 -12.32 15.19 8.13
CA HIS A 117 -11.58 16.32 7.59
C HIS A 117 -10.06 16.08 7.61
N GLN A 118 -9.32 16.91 6.87
CA GLN A 118 -7.87 16.75 6.71
C GLN A 118 -7.11 16.77 8.04
N ASP A 119 -7.47 17.66 8.97
CA ASP A 119 -6.77 17.80 10.24
C ASP A 119 -6.94 16.54 11.12
N GLU A 120 -8.13 15.94 11.12
CA GLU A 120 -8.40 14.67 11.81
C GLU A 120 -7.62 13.51 11.17
N SER A 121 -7.49 13.49 9.85
CA SER A 121 -6.67 12.51 9.13
C SER A 121 -5.18 12.63 9.49
N LEU A 122 -4.67 13.86 9.66
CA LEU A 122 -3.29 14.08 10.08
C LEU A 122 -3.02 13.53 11.49
N GLU A 123 -3.96 13.70 12.42
CA GLU A 123 -3.83 13.14 13.77
C GLU A 123 -3.69 11.61 13.74
N ILE A 124 -4.50 10.92 12.94
CA ILE A 124 -4.40 9.45 12.77
C ILE A 124 -3.06 9.05 12.13
N GLN A 125 -2.58 9.81 11.15
CA GLN A 125 -1.28 9.54 10.51
C GLN A 125 -0.12 9.67 11.50
N GLU A 126 -0.13 10.72 12.34
CA GLU A 126 0.89 10.91 13.38
C GLU A 126 0.84 9.79 14.42
N GLN A 127 -0.36 9.44 14.89
CA GLN A 127 -0.56 8.32 15.83
C GLN A 127 -0.07 6.99 15.26
N TYR A 128 -0.33 6.74 13.98
CA TYR A 128 0.12 5.53 13.29
C TYR A 128 1.65 5.43 13.27
N ILE A 129 2.34 6.50 12.87
CA ILE A 129 3.81 6.50 12.85
C ILE A 129 4.38 6.39 14.26
N ALA A 130 3.82 7.09 15.24
CA ALA A 130 4.24 7.00 16.63
C ALA A 130 4.10 5.56 17.17
N PHE A 131 2.97 4.90 16.88
CA PHE A 131 2.71 3.52 17.27
C PHE A 131 3.72 2.53 16.67
N LEU A 132 4.04 2.68 15.38
CA LEU A 132 5.02 1.81 14.71
C LEU A 132 6.43 1.92 15.30
N VAL A 133 6.83 3.09 15.79
CA VAL A 133 8.19 3.35 16.28
C VAL A 133 8.34 3.00 17.77
N GLN A 134 7.26 3.06 18.55
CA GLN A 134 7.28 2.78 20.00
C GLN A 134 7.20 1.28 20.35
N MET A 135 6.89 0.44 19.37
CA MET A 135 6.75 -1.01 19.55
C MET A 135 8.08 -1.76 19.63
#